data_AF-A0A9P6RWB7-F1
#
_entry.id   AF-A0A9P6RWB7-F1
#
_cell.length_a   1.000
_cell.length_b   1.000
_cell.length_c   1.000
_cell.angle_alpha   90.00
_cell.angle_beta   90.00
_cell.angle_gamma   90.00
#
_symmetry.space_group_name_H-M   'P 1'
#
loop_
_entity.id
_entity.type
_entity.pdbx_description
1 polymer ?
#
loop_
_entity_poly.entity_id
_entity_poly.type
_entity_poly.pdbx_seq_one_letter_code
_entity_poly.pdbx_strand_id
1 'polypeptide(L)'
;MLRSISRTPAFTGLASVQKQAVRTLMTSLPTTDRARSSALGAIRGSGASKDMMDISNLEEFRFDDSATAGYDNLEALREVRKYLRITKYELPKLKAFVKPFQPPTKTQILRFRTSTYIGESNHPAARKVVLTVDTQSLPLTNPELHKFLLLVGPRYDPVKEQIKMSCEKFQDRSQNFKWLSDTLDKLIDEAKKDPEAVSDVPLDLRYAAKSMKPKVRFPKEWNRPVKTV
;
A
#
# COMPACT_ATOMS: atom_id res chain seq x y z
N MET A 1 -2.18 45.08 -23.41
CA MET A 1 -0.73 44.76 -23.40
C MET A 1 -0.55 43.38 -22.78
N LEU A 2 -0.20 42.42 -23.62
CA LEU A 2 0.04 41.01 -23.30
C LEU A 2 1.33 40.85 -22.48
N ARG A 3 1.29 40.09 -21.39
CA ARG A 3 2.46 39.32 -20.91
C ARG A 3 2.00 37.93 -20.45
N SER A 4 2.18 37.00 -21.37
CA SER A 4 2.42 35.58 -21.12
C SER A 4 3.59 35.41 -20.15
N ILE A 5 3.52 34.41 -19.29
CA ILE A 5 4.62 33.51 -18.89
C ILE A 5 3.95 32.32 -18.18
N SER A 6 3.79 31.24 -18.94
CA SER A 6 3.59 29.90 -18.42
C SER A 6 4.87 29.44 -17.72
N ARG A 7 4.79 29.09 -16.43
CA ARG A 7 5.84 28.34 -15.74
C ARG A 7 5.35 26.92 -15.50
N THR A 8 5.78 26.02 -16.38
CA THR A 8 5.76 24.58 -16.14
C THR A 8 6.86 24.24 -15.13
N PRO A 9 6.59 23.43 -14.08
CA PRO A 9 7.66 22.87 -13.28
C PRO A 9 8.27 21.67 -14.01
N ALA A 10 9.59 21.73 -14.24
CA ALA A 10 10.37 20.61 -14.74
C ALA A 10 10.35 19.46 -13.70
N PHE A 11 9.89 18.30 -14.14
CA PHE A 11 9.90 17.07 -13.35
C PHE A 11 11.28 16.41 -13.47
N THR A 12 12.19 16.78 -12.56
CA THR A 12 13.48 16.10 -12.38
C THR A 12 13.37 15.17 -11.18
N GLY A 13 13.30 13.85 -11.42
CA GLY A 13 13.20 12.89 -10.32
C GLY A 13 13.01 11.44 -10.76
N LEU A 14 13.92 10.90 -11.58
CA LEU A 14 14.06 9.45 -11.76
C LEU A 14 15.55 9.11 -11.84
N ALA A 15 16.17 8.96 -10.67
CA ALA A 15 17.41 8.21 -10.53
C ALA A 15 17.42 7.59 -9.14
N SER A 16 17.82 6.31 -9.07
CA SER A 16 18.15 5.55 -7.85
C SER A 16 17.07 4.68 -7.17
N VAL A 17 16.37 3.81 -7.91
CA VAL A 17 15.95 2.50 -7.33
C VAL A 17 15.96 1.42 -8.43
N GLN A 18 17.13 0.99 -8.87
CA GLN A 18 17.25 -0.21 -9.71
C GLN A 18 18.68 -0.78 -9.68
N LYS A 19 19.16 -1.09 -8.47
CA LYS A 19 20.37 -1.91 -8.26
C LYS A 19 20.19 -2.79 -7.02
N GLN A 20 19.16 -3.64 -7.01
CA GLN A 20 18.97 -4.66 -5.99
C GLN A 20 17.95 -5.72 -6.44
N ALA A 21 18.06 -6.22 -7.68
CA ALA A 21 17.22 -7.34 -8.15
C ALA A 21 17.85 -8.16 -9.29
N VAL A 22 19.18 -8.30 -9.32
CA VAL A 22 19.88 -9.12 -10.35
C VAL A 22 20.77 -10.21 -9.71
N ARG A 23 20.63 -10.49 -8.40
CA ARG A 23 21.53 -11.43 -7.69
C ARG A 23 20.86 -12.63 -7.02
N THR A 24 19.62 -12.94 -7.35
CA THR A 24 18.85 -14.02 -6.68
C THR A 24 18.11 -14.96 -7.65
N LEU A 25 18.63 -15.14 -8.87
CA LEU A 25 18.13 -16.15 -9.83
C LEU A 25 19.28 -16.95 -10.47
N MET A 26 20.22 -17.42 -9.66
CA MET A 26 21.36 -18.24 -10.12
C MET A 26 21.65 -19.44 -9.20
N THR A 27 20.63 -20.01 -8.55
CA THR A 27 20.79 -21.21 -7.70
C THR A 27 19.59 -22.15 -7.79
N SER A 28 19.43 -22.83 -8.92
CA SER A 28 18.87 -24.18 -8.96
C SER A 28 19.01 -24.76 -10.37
N LEU A 29 20.24 -25.19 -10.70
CA LEU A 29 20.45 -26.21 -11.73
C LEU A 29 20.48 -27.55 -11.00
N PRO A 30 19.61 -28.54 -11.31
CA PRO A 30 19.82 -29.89 -10.83
C PRO A 30 21.05 -30.46 -11.53
N THR A 31 22.05 -30.83 -10.73
CA THR A 31 23.17 -31.68 -11.16
C THR A 31 22.61 -33.07 -11.47
N THR A 32 22.47 -33.41 -12.74
CA THR A 32 22.21 -34.79 -13.14
C THR A 32 23.53 -35.50 -13.35
N ASP A 33 23.77 -36.45 -12.46
CA ASP A 33 24.92 -37.33 -12.41
C ASP A 33 25.08 -38.15 -13.70
N ARG A 34 26.35 -38.30 -14.04
CA ARG A 34 26.89 -39.14 -15.08
C ARG A 34 26.86 -40.59 -14.61
N ALA A 35 25.91 -41.41 -15.06
CA ALA A 35 26.11 -42.85 -15.37
C ALA A 35 24.80 -43.57 -15.76
N ARG A 36 24.94 -44.48 -16.74
CA ARG A 36 23.97 -45.52 -17.22
C ARG A 36 22.94 -44.95 -18.22
N SER A 37 22.96 -45.36 -19.49
CA SER A 37 22.81 -46.74 -19.94
C SER A 37 23.50 -47.03 -21.27
N SER A 38 24.43 -47.99 -21.22
CA SER A 38 24.87 -48.80 -22.35
C SER A 38 23.83 -49.90 -22.62
N ALA A 39 22.75 -49.60 -23.34
CA ALA A 39 21.84 -50.63 -23.85
C ALA A 39 20.82 -50.03 -24.82
N LEU A 40 21.24 -49.71 -26.04
CA LEU A 40 20.37 -49.67 -27.22
C LEU A 40 21.24 -50.05 -28.41
N GLY A 41 21.53 -51.35 -28.48
CA GLY A 41 22.18 -51.97 -29.62
C GLY A 41 21.25 -51.96 -30.83
N ALA A 42 21.82 -51.54 -31.95
CA ALA A 42 21.53 -52.01 -33.31
C ALA A 42 20.07 -52.00 -33.79
N ILE A 43 19.64 -50.85 -34.31
CA ILE A 43 18.86 -50.81 -35.56
C ILE A 43 19.66 -49.94 -36.54
N ARG A 44 20.44 -50.60 -37.41
CA ARG A 44 21.07 -49.96 -38.56
C ARG A 44 19.99 -49.69 -39.61
N GLY A 45 19.42 -48.49 -39.56
CA GLY A 45 18.85 -47.83 -40.74
C GLY A 45 19.83 -46.75 -41.19
N SER A 46 20.47 -46.94 -42.34
CA SER A 46 21.32 -45.94 -42.96
C SER A 46 20.47 -44.82 -43.56
N GLY A 47 20.07 -43.89 -42.72
CA GLY A 47 19.72 -42.52 -43.14
C GLY A 47 20.60 -41.62 -42.31
N ALA A 48 21.48 -40.84 -42.96
CA ALA A 48 22.32 -39.87 -42.28
C ALA A 48 21.43 -38.76 -41.70
N SER A 49 20.84 -38.99 -40.53
CA SER A 49 20.25 -37.92 -39.74
C SER A 49 21.43 -37.11 -39.20
N LYS A 50 21.78 -36.03 -39.92
CA LYS A 50 22.73 -35.04 -39.43
C LYS A 50 22.35 -34.68 -38.00
N ASP A 51 23.28 -34.82 -37.06
CA ASP A 51 23.07 -34.40 -35.69
C ASP A 51 22.70 -32.92 -35.72
N MET A 52 21.45 -32.60 -35.36
CA MET A 52 20.88 -31.25 -35.46
C MET A 52 21.59 -30.23 -34.56
N MET A 53 22.40 -30.71 -33.62
CA MET A 53 23.17 -29.90 -32.67
C MET A 53 24.66 -29.80 -33.06
N ASP A 54 25.07 -30.43 -34.17
CA ASP A 54 26.43 -30.33 -34.68
C ASP A 54 26.64 -29.00 -35.41
N ILE A 55 27.68 -28.27 -35.03
CA ILE A 55 27.93 -26.89 -35.45
C ILE A 55 28.14 -26.81 -36.97
N SER A 56 28.74 -27.84 -37.58
CA SER A 56 28.92 -27.94 -39.03
C SER A 56 27.61 -28.14 -39.82
N ASN A 57 26.52 -28.51 -39.15
CA ASN A 57 25.21 -28.74 -39.76
C ASN A 57 24.20 -27.60 -39.49
N LEU A 58 24.60 -26.55 -38.75
CA LEU A 58 23.77 -25.37 -38.54
C LEU A 58 23.67 -24.52 -39.81
N GLU A 59 22.52 -23.91 -40.02
CA GLU A 59 22.35 -22.93 -41.09
C GLU A 59 23.19 -21.68 -40.82
N GLU A 60 23.74 -21.10 -41.89
CA GLU A 60 24.46 -19.83 -41.82
C GLU A 60 23.50 -18.71 -41.41
N PHE A 61 23.91 -17.90 -40.43
CA PHE A 61 23.10 -16.80 -39.92
C PHE A 61 22.96 -15.69 -40.98
N ARG A 62 21.72 -15.39 -41.38
CA ARG A 62 21.42 -14.44 -42.47
C ARG A 62 21.13 -13.01 -42.01
N PHE A 63 21.44 -12.68 -40.76
CA PHE A 63 21.10 -11.38 -40.15
C PHE A 63 19.58 -11.09 -40.15
N ASP A 64 18.76 -12.14 -40.12
CA ASP A 64 17.30 -12.11 -40.12
C ASP A 64 16.70 -12.19 -38.71
N ASP A 65 17.52 -12.45 -37.69
CA ASP A 65 17.11 -12.53 -36.29
C ASP A 65 17.99 -11.66 -35.36
N SER A 66 17.46 -11.31 -34.19
CA SER A 66 18.16 -10.59 -33.13
C SER A 66 18.57 -11.52 -32.00
N ALA A 67 19.59 -11.13 -31.23
CA ALA A 67 19.92 -11.81 -29.98
C ALA A 67 18.79 -11.69 -28.96
N THR A 68 18.80 -12.53 -27.91
CA THR A 68 17.82 -12.52 -26.81
C THR A 68 17.63 -11.12 -26.21
N ALA A 69 18.71 -10.37 -25.99
CA ALA A 69 18.62 -9.00 -25.49
C ALA A 69 17.87 -8.04 -26.44
N GLY A 70 17.93 -8.30 -27.76
CA GLY A 70 17.14 -7.57 -28.76
C GLY A 70 15.64 -7.89 -28.63
N TYR A 71 15.30 -9.17 -28.40
CA TYR A 71 13.93 -9.60 -28.14
C TYR A 71 13.36 -8.99 -26.86
N ASP A 72 14.12 -9.00 -25.76
CA ASP A 72 13.69 -8.38 -24.50
C ASP A 72 13.35 -6.89 -24.69
N ASN A 73 14.17 -6.17 -25.47
CA ASN A 73 13.89 -4.77 -25.81
C ASN A 73 12.64 -4.61 -26.68
N LEU A 74 12.44 -5.48 -27.67
CA LEU A 74 11.24 -5.47 -28.51
C LEU A 74 9.98 -5.76 -27.69
N GLU A 75 10.04 -6.69 -26.75
CA GLU A 75 8.93 -7.01 -25.84
C GLU A 75 8.61 -5.85 -24.92
N ALA A 76 9.60 -5.23 -24.29
CA ALA A 76 9.41 -4.02 -23.49
C ALA A 76 8.72 -2.90 -24.29
N LEU A 77 9.13 -2.69 -25.55
CA LEU A 77 8.48 -1.73 -26.44
C LEU A 77 7.03 -2.11 -26.76
N ARG A 78 6.74 -3.40 -26.96
CA ARG A 78 5.37 -3.90 -27.18
C ARG A 78 4.49 -3.67 -25.96
N GLU A 79 5.01 -3.88 -24.76
CA GLU A 79 4.31 -3.61 -23.50
C GLU A 79 3.99 -2.11 -23.35
N VAL A 80 4.97 -1.23 -23.58
CA VAL A 80 4.74 0.22 -23.55
C VAL A 80 3.64 0.62 -24.54
N ARG A 81 3.71 0.12 -25.79
CA ARG A 81 2.69 0.39 -26.81
C ARG A 81 1.31 -0.12 -26.41
N LYS A 82 1.23 -1.27 -25.73
CA LYS A 82 -0.02 -1.82 -25.19
C LYS A 82 -0.62 -0.86 -24.17
N TYR A 83 0.16 -0.36 -23.21
CA TYR A 83 -0.34 0.61 -22.23
C TYR A 83 -0.74 1.94 -22.86
N LEU A 84 0.02 2.46 -23.82
CA LEU A 84 -0.36 3.68 -24.56
C LEU A 84 -1.70 3.52 -25.30
N ARG A 85 -1.96 2.34 -25.86
CA ARG A 85 -3.24 2.02 -26.49
C ARG A 85 -4.38 2.02 -25.46
N ILE A 86 -4.19 1.38 -24.31
CA ILE A 86 -5.17 1.38 -23.20
C ILE A 86 -5.44 2.82 -22.74
N THR A 87 -4.39 3.64 -22.56
CA THR A 87 -4.52 5.04 -22.16
C THR A 87 -5.33 5.85 -23.17
N LYS A 88 -5.10 5.65 -24.47
CA LYS A 88 -5.77 6.41 -25.53
C LYS A 88 -7.23 5.99 -25.74
N TYR A 89 -7.51 4.68 -25.73
CA TYR A 89 -8.82 4.18 -26.16
C TYR A 89 -9.69 3.70 -25.00
N GLU A 90 -9.12 3.12 -23.94
CA GLU A 90 -9.90 2.54 -22.84
C GLU A 90 -10.11 3.51 -21.68
N LEU A 91 -9.08 4.26 -21.25
CA LEU A 91 -9.22 5.18 -20.11
C LEU A 91 -10.31 6.26 -20.30
N PRO A 92 -10.50 6.87 -21.49
CA PRO A 92 -11.59 7.84 -21.66
C PRO A 92 -12.98 7.23 -21.45
N LYS A 93 -13.15 5.92 -21.70
CA LYS A 93 -14.42 5.21 -21.43
C LYS A 93 -14.72 5.13 -19.93
N LEU A 94 -13.69 5.09 -19.07
CA LEU A 94 -13.87 5.09 -17.62
C LEU A 94 -14.50 6.38 -17.11
N LYS A 95 -14.43 7.48 -17.87
CA LYS A 95 -15.11 8.74 -17.53
C LYS A 95 -16.62 8.57 -17.34
N ALA A 96 -17.24 7.63 -18.06
CA ALA A 96 -18.66 7.33 -17.92
C ALA A 96 -19.06 6.76 -16.54
N PHE A 97 -18.11 6.18 -15.81
CA PHE A 97 -18.33 5.57 -14.49
C PHE A 97 -17.84 6.44 -13.33
N VAL A 98 -17.46 7.70 -13.59
CA VAL A 98 -16.98 8.62 -12.56
C VAL A 98 -18.15 9.05 -11.67
N LYS A 99 -17.98 8.85 -10.36
CA LYS A 99 -18.87 9.37 -9.33
C LYS A 99 -18.18 10.58 -8.66
N PRO A 100 -18.81 11.76 -8.59
CA PRO A 100 -18.21 12.91 -7.92
C PRO A 100 -18.04 12.63 -6.42
N PHE A 101 -16.97 13.15 -5.83
CA PHE A 101 -16.75 13.03 -4.38
C PHE A 101 -17.80 13.84 -3.62
N GLN A 102 -18.53 13.17 -2.74
CA GLN A 102 -19.44 13.81 -1.79
C GLN A 102 -18.76 13.78 -0.41
N PRO A 103 -18.53 14.94 0.24
CA PRO A 103 -17.95 14.96 1.57
C PRO A 103 -18.90 14.33 2.59
N PRO A 104 -18.36 13.70 3.64
CA PRO A 104 -19.19 13.07 4.67
C PRO A 104 -20.01 14.14 5.42
N THR A 105 -21.23 13.77 5.82
CA THR A 105 -22.11 14.63 6.63
C THR A 105 -21.62 14.70 8.07
N LYS A 106 -22.07 15.72 8.83
CA LYS A 106 -21.73 15.85 10.26
C LYS A 106 -22.16 14.65 11.11
N THR A 107 -23.16 13.89 10.66
CA THR A 107 -23.62 12.65 11.29
C THR A 107 -22.68 11.46 11.07
N GLN A 108 -21.88 11.48 10.00
CA GLN A 108 -20.93 10.43 9.64
C GLN A 108 -19.59 10.64 10.35
N ILE A 109 -19.62 10.42 11.66
CA ILE A 109 -18.49 10.68 12.56
C ILE A 109 -17.41 9.57 12.47
N LEU A 110 -17.83 8.33 12.25
CA LEU A 110 -16.97 7.17 12.35
C LEU A 110 -16.11 6.99 11.09
N ARG A 111 -14.80 6.79 11.28
CA ARG A 111 -13.88 6.48 10.18
C ARG A 111 -13.33 5.07 10.34
N PHE A 112 -13.74 4.19 9.43
CA PHE A 112 -13.23 2.83 9.34
C PHE A 112 -12.12 2.72 8.30
N ARG A 113 -11.03 2.04 8.65
CA ARG A 113 -9.94 1.67 7.75
C ARG A 113 -9.88 0.15 7.64
N THR A 114 -9.84 -0.32 6.41
CA THR A 114 -9.63 -1.74 6.06
C THR A 114 -8.45 -1.84 5.10
N SER A 115 -7.76 -2.97 5.09
CA SER A 115 -6.61 -3.21 4.19
C SER A 115 -6.88 -4.45 3.35
N THR A 116 -6.73 -4.33 2.04
CA THR A 116 -6.95 -5.40 1.06
C THR A 116 -5.65 -5.68 0.33
N TYR A 117 -5.25 -6.94 0.25
CA TYR A 117 -4.06 -7.39 -0.47
C TYR A 117 -4.52 -7.98 -1.81
N ILE A 118 -4.17 -7.31 -2.91
CA ILE A 118 -4.60 -7.72 -4.25
C ILE A 118 -3.66 -8.83 -4.75
N GLY A 119 -4.22 -9.93 -5.25
CA GLY A 119 -3.45 -11.09 -5.71
C GLY A 119 -3.24 -12.17 -4.65
N GLU A 120 -3.46 -11.85 -3.37
CA GLU A 120 -3.39 -12.81 -2.27
C GLU A 120 -4.79 -13.00 -1.67
N SER A 121 -5.37 -14.18 -1.87
CA SER A 121 -6.74 -14.48 -1.40
C SER A 121 -6.84 -14.58 0.12
N ASN A 122 -5.78 -15.01 0.82
CA ASN A 122 -5.82 -15.25 2.26
C ASN A 122 -4.60 -14.62 2.98
N HIS A 123 -4.53 -13.29 3.03
CA HIS A 123 -3.55 -12.59 3.86
C HIS A 123 -4.09 -12.42 5.30
N PRO A 124 -3.39 -12.87 6.35
CA PRO A 124 -3.91 -12.87 7.72
C PRO A 124 -4.24 -11.47 8.26
N ALA A 125 -3.52 -10.43 7.81
CA ALA A 125 -3.81 -9.04 8.23
C ALA A 125 -5.02 -8.42 7.50
N ALA A 126 -5.57 -9.05 6.45
CA ALA A 126 -6.67 -8.48 5.67
C ALA A 126 -8.00 -8.42 6.45
N ARG A 127 -8.17 -9.26 7.48
CA ARG A 127 -9.36 -9.29 8.33
C ARG A 127 -9.43 -8.12 9.33
N LYS A 128 -8.30 -7.49 9.60
CA LYS A 128 -8.19 -6.40 10.58
C LYS A 128 -9.00 -5.18 10.14
N VAL A 129 -9.80 -4.65 11.07
CA VAL A 129 -10.52 -3.39 10.92
C VAL A 129 -10.01 -2.41 11.96
N VAL A 130 -9.82 -1.16 11.58
CA VAL A 130 -9.44 -0.07 12.48
C VAL A 130 -10.53 0.97 12.46
N LEU A 131 -11.02 1.33 13.64
CA LEU A 131 -11.96 2.41 13.87
C LEU A 131 -11.23 3.61 14.47
N THR A 132 -11.47 4.78 13.89
CA THR A 132 -10.98 6.08 14.37
C THR A 132 -12.16 7.03 14.53
N VAL A 133 -12.20 7.72 15.67
CA VAL A 133 -13.30 8.63 16.06
C VAL A 133 -12.72 9.84 16.78
N ASP A 134 -13.23 11.03 16.48
CA ASP A 134 -12.82 12.27 17.15
C ASP A 134 -13.66 12.47 18.41
N THR A 135 -13.05 12.79 19.55
CA THR A 135 -13.79 12.86 20.83
C THR A 135 -14.79 14.02 20.85
N GLN A 136 -14.45 15.14 20.22
CA GLN A 136 -15.29 16.33 20.12
C GLN A 136 -16.56 16.11 19.28
N SER A 137 -16.54 15.12 18.39
CA SER A 137 -17.65 14.84 17.49
C SER A 137 -18.71 13.91 18.10
N LEU A 138 -18.41 13.30 19.25
CA LEU A 138 -19.34 12.44 19.97
C LEU A 138 -20.41 13.29 20.68
N PRO A 139 -21.67 12.84 20.70
CA PRO A 139 -22.74 13.54 21.41
C PRO A 139 -22.71 13.22 22.92
N LEU A 140 -21.63 13.63 23.59
CA LEU A 140 -21.40 13.42 25.03
C LEU A 140 -21.22 14.76 25.76
N THR A 141 -21.71 14.80 26.99
CA THR A 141 -21.52 15.95 27.89
C THR A 141 -20.10 15.93 28.48
N ASN A 142 -19.54 17.05 28.95
CA ASN A 142 -18.18 17.09 29.54
C ASN A 142 -17.89 16.01 30.62
N PRO A 143 -18.77 15.77 31.61
CA PRO A 143 -18.51 14.73 32.62
C PRO A 143 -18.62 13.31 32.04
N GLU A 144 -19.52 13.07 31.09
CA GLU A 144 -19.64 11.80 30.36
C GLU A 144 -18.40 11.55 29.49
N LEU A 145 -17.90 12.59 28.82
CA LEU A 145 -16.69 12.53 28.01
C LEU A 145 -15.49 12.20 28.88
N HIS A 146 -15.37 12.81 30.07
CA HIS A 146 -14.31 12.49 31.02
C HIS A 146 -14.34 11.00 31.40
N LYS A 147 -15.51 10.48 31.80
CA LYS A 147 -15.69 9.05 32.10
C LYS A 147 -15.38 8.16 30.89
N PHE A 148 -15.83 8.54 29.71
CA PHE A 148 -15.56 7.83 28.47
C PHE A 148 -14.05 7.73 28.18
N LEU A 149 -13.29 8.82 28.35
CA LEU A 149 -11.83 8.81 28.17
C LEU A 149 -11.14 7.88 29.16
N LEU A 150 -11.59 7.85 30.42
CA LEU A 150 -11.09 6.92 31.43
C LEU A 150 -11.34 5.45 31.05
N LEU A 151 -12.52 5.12 30.52
CA LEU A 151 -12.85 3.77 30.06
C LEU A 151 -12.01 3.34 28.84
N VAL A 152 -11.74 4.29 27.93
CA VAL A 152 -10.98 4.04 26.70
C VAL A 152 -9.48 3.84 26.99
N GLY A 153 -8.95 4.56 27.97
CA GLY A 153 -7.56 4.45 28.43
C GLY A 153 -6.53 4.76 27.33
N PRO A 154 -5.55 3.87 27.06
CA PRO A 154 -4.42 4.14 26.16
C PRO A 154 -4.80 4.21 24.66
N ARG A 155 -6.06 3.98 24.31
CA ARG A 155 -6.57 4.05 22.92
C ARG A 155 -6.88 5.47 22.49
N TYR A 156 -6.99 6.41 23.44
CA TYR A 156 -7.14 7.83 23.19
C TYR A 156 -5.77 8.44 22.83
N ASP A 157 -5.74 9.43 21.94
CA ASP A 157 -4.57 10.24 21.64
C ASP A 157 -4.85 11.68 22.07
N PRO A 158 -4.22 12.19 23.15
CA PRO A 158 -4.49 13.54 23.66
C PRO A 158 -3.98 14.65 22.74
N VAL A 159 -3.06 14.36 21.81
CA VAL A 159 -2.53 15.39 20.90
C VAL A 159 -3.46 15.65 19.74
N LYS A 160 -4.14 14.60 19.27
CA LYS A 160 -5.09 14.68 18.15
C LYS A 160 -6.54 14.74 18.61
N GLU A 161 -6.81 14.41 19.87
CA GLU A 161 -8.14 14.25 20.44
C GLU A 161 -8.96 13.17 19.70
N GLN A 162 -8.30 12.06 19.38
CA GLN A 162 -8.89 10.96 18.62
C GLN A 162 -8.74 9.65 19.36
N ILE A 163 -9.75 8.79 19.23
CA ILE A 163 -9.72 7.42 19.73
C ILE A 163 -9.45 6.51 18.56
N LYS A 164 -8.50 5.59 18.74
CA LYS A 164 -8.14 4.58 17.75
C LYS A 164 -8.20 3.20 18.36
N MET A 165 -9.08 2.36 17.82
CA MET A 165 -9.23 0.97 18.23
C MET A 165 -9.27 0.06 17.01
N SER A 166 -8.79 -1.17 17.15
CA SER A 166 -8.79 -2.14 16.06
C SER A 166 -9.22 -3.51 16.54
N CYS A 167 -9.81 -4.30 15.64
CA CYS A 167 -10.20 -5.67 15.88
C CYS A 167 -9.70 -6.57 14.75
N GLU A 168 -9.16 -7.72 15.13
CA GLU A 168 -8.70 -8.80 14.25
C GLU A 168 -9.03 -10.19 14.81
N LYS A 169 -9.99 -10.24 15.75
CA LYS A 169 -10.38 -11.45 16.50
C LYS A 169 -11.10 -12.47 15.63
N PHE A 170 -11.96 -12.00 14.74
CA PHE A 170 -12.78 -12.84 13.88
C PHE A 170 -12.16 -13.02 12.51
N GLN A 171 -12.48 -14.14 11.87
CA GLN A 171 -12.01 -14.45 10.52
C GLN A 171 -12.60 -13.47 9.50
N ASP A 172 -13.89 -13.18 9.62
CA ASP A 172 -14.60 -12.28 8.72
C ASP A 172 -14.41 -10.82 9.12
N ARG A 173 -14.12 -9.99 8.12
CA ARG A 173 -14.01 -8.55 8.30
C ARG A 173 -15.32 -7.91 8.77
N SER A 174 -16.46 -8.38 8.28
CA SER A 174 -17.79 -7.90 8.67
C SER A 174 -18.05 -8.12 10.16
N GLN A 175 -17.64 -9.26 10.70
CA GLN A 175 -17.74 -9.56 12.13
C GLN A 175 -16.84 -8.63 12.95
N ASN A 176 -15.59 -8.39 12.50
CA ASN A 176 -14.69 -7.43 13.16
C ASN A 176 -15.25 -6.00 13.13
N PHE A 177 -15.92 -5.60 12.04
CA PHE A 177 -16.60 -4.31 11.93
C PHE A 177 -17.75 -4.19 12.93
N LYS A 178 -18.64 -5.19 12.96
CA LYS A 178 -19.80 -5.21 13.87
C LYS A 178 -19.36 -5.19 15.33
N TRP A 179 -18.35 -6.00 15.68
CA TRP A 179 -17.79 -6.01 17.02
C TRP A 179 -17.26 -4.63 17.44
N LEU A 180 -16.57 -3.91 16.55
CA LEU A 180 -16.09 -2.56 16.85
C LEU A 180 -17.24 -1.57 17.07
N SER A 181 -18.29 -1.65 16.27
CA SER A 181 -19.51 -0.84 16.46
C SER A 181 -20.12 -1.12 17.83
N ASP A 182 -20.39 -2.38 18.14
CA ASP A 182 -21.04 -2.80 19.38
C ASP A 182 -20.18 -2.44 20.61
N THR A 183 -18.85 -2.48 20.50
CA THR A 183 -17.98 -2.03 21.58
C THR A 183 -18.00 -0.52 21.78
N LEU A 184 -18.10 0.26 20.71
CA LEU A 184 -18.20 1.71 20.81
C LEU A 184 -19.55 2.09 21.45
N ASP A 185 -20.64 1.46 21.02
CA ASP A 185 -21.97 1.69 21.59
C ASP A 185 -21.98 1.38 23.10
N LYS A 186 -21.40 0.24 23.50
CA LYS A 186 -21.23 -0.10 24.92
C LYS A 186 -20.41 0.93 25.70
N LEU A 187 -19.33 1.44 25.13
CA LEU A 187 -18.52 2.48 25.77
C LEU A 187 -19.30 3.79 25.96
N ILE A 188 -20.11 4.16 24.98
CA ILE A 188 -21.00 5.33 25.07
C ILE A 188 -22.08 5.11 26.14
N ASP A 189 -22.68 3.93 26.18
CA ASP A 189 -23.70 3.60 27.17
C ASP A 189 -23.13 3.62 28.60
N GLU A 190 -21.95 3.05 28.82
CA GLU A 190 -21.26 3.08 30.12
C GLU A 190 -20.80 4.49 30.52
N ALA A 191 -20.45 5.34 29.54
CA ALA A 191 -20.09 6.73 29.80
C ALA A 191 -21.28 7.57 30.28
N LYS A 192 -22.49 7.25 29.82
CA LYS A 192 -23.73 7.94 30.20
C LYS A 192 -24.28 7.50 31.56
N LYS A 193 -23.99 6.28 32.00
CA LYS A 193 -24.34 5.82 33.35
C LYS A 193 -23.49 6.61 34.35
N ASP A 194 -24.08 7.21 35.38
CA ASP A 194 -23.42 7.84 36.53
C ASP A 194 -22.06 8.51 36.21
N PRO A 195 -22.04 9.63 35.48
CA PRO A 195 -20.81 10.27 35.03
C PRO A 195 -20.03 10.92 36.17
N GLU A 196 -20.73 11.40 37.21
CA GLU A 196 -20.14 12.08 38.37
C GLU A 196 -19.34 11.16 39.29
N ALA A 197 -19.58 9.85 39.25
CA ALA A 197 -18.93 8.87 40.13
C ALA A 197 -17.40 8.78 39.92
N VAL A 198 -16.90 9.26 38.77
CA VAL A 198 -15.49 9.17 38.37
C VAL A 198 -14.88 10.55 38.16
N SER A 199 -15.53 11.61 38.67
CA SER A 199 -15.05 12.99 38.57
C SER A 199 -13.72 13.20 39.33
N ASP A 200 -13.51 12.48 40.42
CA ASP A 200 -12.31 12.58 41.26
C ASP A 200 -11.05 11.95 40.62
N VAL A 201 -11.20 11.10 39.61
CA VAL A 201 -10.08 10.35 39.01
C VAL A 201 -9.47 11.15 37.85
N PRO A 202 -8.20 11.58 37.91
CA PRO A 202 -7.59 12.31 36.81
C PRO A 202 -7.33 11.41 35.60
N LEU A 203 -7.40 12.00 34.40
CA LEU A 203 -7.07 11.32 33.15
C LEU A 203 -5.58 10.92 33.10
N ASP A 204 -5.29 9.63 32.98
CA ASP A 204 -3.92 9.14 32.80
C ASP A 204 -3.44 9.37 31.36
N LEU A 205 -2.43 10.22 31.19
CA LEU A 205 -1.81 10.54 29.90
C LEU A 205 -0.37 10.03 29.78
N ARG A 206 0.10 9.19 30.71
CA ARG A 206 1.51 8.74 30.75
C ARG A 206 1.93 8.00 29.48
N TYR A 207 1.02 7.22 28.89
CA TYR A 207 1.27 6.49 27.64
C TYR A 207 1.52 7.44 26.45
N ALA A 208 0.99 8.67 26.49
CA ALA A 208 1.09 9.66 25.43
C ALA A 208 2.25 10.66 25.62
N ALA A 209 3.01 10.55 26.72
CA ALA A 209 4.08 11.51 27.05
C ALA A 209 5.10 11.71 25.91
N LYS A 210 5.40 10.67 25.13
CA LYS A 210 6.29 10.77 23.97
C LYS A 210 5.68 11.59 22.82
N SER A 211 4.37 11.49 22.62
CA SER A 211 3.64 12.20 21.56
C SER A 211 3.42 13.67 21.91
N MET A 212 3.30 14.00 23.20
CA MET A 212 3.05 15.35 23.71
C MET A 212 4.30 16.26 23.74
N LYS A 213 5.46 15.76 23.29
CA LYS A 213 6.69 16.57 23.25
C LYS A 213 6.49 17.80 22.37
N PRO A 214 6.83 19.01 22.86
CA PRO A 214 6.67 20.23 22.08
C PRO A 214 7.52 20.13 20.81
N LYS A 215 6.92 20.46 19.67
CA LYS A 215 7.64 20.54 18.40
C LYS A 215 8.51 21.78 18.42
N VAL A 216 9.83 21.59 18.50
CA VAL A 216 10.80 22.67 18.33
C VAL A 216 10.59 23.26 16.93
N ARG A 217 10.32 24.56 16.86
CA ARG A 217 10.22 25.30 15.60
C ARG A 217 11.43 26.19 15.43
N PHE A 218 11.75 26.48 14.18
CA PHE A 218 12.76 27.47 13.87
C PHE A 218 12.36 28.83 14.48
N PRO A 219 13.23 29.47 15.28
CA PRO A 219 12.94 30.78 15.84
C PRO A 219 12.67 31.81 14.74
N LYS A 220 11.53 32.50 14.82
CA LYS A 220 11.16 33.51 13.81
C LYS A 220 12.18 34.66 13.74
N GLU A 221 12.83 34.96 14.86
CA GLU A 221 13.85 36.01 14.98
C GLU A 221 15.09 35.74 14.14
N TRP A 222 15.36 34.49 13.80
CA TRP A 222 16.48 34.11 12.93
C TRP A 222 16.14 34.22 11.45
N ASN A 223 14.89 34.54 11.12
CA ASN A 223 14.52 34.86 9.75
C ASN A 223 15.26 36.14 9.35
N ARG A 224 16.04 36.06 8.27
CA ARG A 224 16.70 37.22 7.65
C ARG A 224 15.96 37.58 6.36
N PRO A 225 14.78 38.20 6.43
CA PRO A 225 14.08 38.61 5.22
C PRO A 225 14.89 39.70 4.51
N VAL A 226 15.01 39.57 3.19
CA VAL A 226 15.53 40.67 2.36
C VAL A 226 14.54 41.82 2.45
N LYS A 227 15.01 43.03 2.79
CA LYS A 227 14.17 44.23 2.73
C LYS A 227 13.73 44.42 1.29
N THR A 228 12.44 44.27 1.01
CA THR A 228 11.87 44.69 -0.27
C THR A 228 11.95 46.21 -0.35
N VAL A 229 12.67 46.70 -1.36
CA VAL A 229 12.82 48.12 -1.72
C VAL A 229 11.48 48.70 -2.16
#